data_AF-Q62166-F1
#
_entry.id   AF-Q62166-F1
#
_cell.length_a   1.000
_cell.length_b   1.000
_cell.length_c   1.000
_cell.angle_alpha   90.00
_cell.angle_beta   90.00
_cell.angle_gamma   90.00
#
_symmetry.space_group_name_H-M   'P 1'
#
loop_
_entity.id
_entity.type
_entity.pdbx_description
1 polymer ?
#
loop_
_entity_poly.entity_id
_entity_poly.type
_entity_poly.pdbx_seq_one_letter_code
_entity_poly.pdbx_strand_id
1 'polypeptide(L)'
;AQGDILRKCRLVAKEYLDENNPEESIGDLQFNLNISEIENNIVSLLERSDRKVVILMDKLDEAYEPDNIGIGIIAGLAYASIELNQKAKCIRPIIFLRDNIFRSLSKEDPDYSRNIEGQVIRLHWDWAQLLMLSAKRMKVAFKLDIEKDQRVWDRCTADDLKGRNGFKRCLQFTLYRPRDLLSLLNEAFFSAFRENRETIINTDLEYAAKSISMARLEDLWKEYQKIFPSIQVITSAFRSIEPELTVYTCLKKIEASFELIEENGDPKITSEIQLLKASGIP
;
A
#
# COMPACT_ATOMS: atom_id res chain seq x y z
N ALA A 1 4.74 24.89 0.69
CA ALA A 1 4.57 24.90 2.16
C ALA A 1 5.51 23.91 2.85
N GLN A 2 5.52 22.61 2.51
CA GLN A 2 6.42 21.60 3.12
C GLN A 2 7.93 21.81 2.86
N GLY A 3 8.31 22.22 1.64
CA GLY A 3 9.71 22.45 1.29
C GLY A 3 10.41 23.57 2.08
N ASP A 4 9.64 24.50 2.66
CA ASP A 4 10.18 25.60 3.47
C ASP A 4 10.55 25.13 4.88
N ILE A 5 9.79 24.20 5.45
CA ILE A 5 10.06 23.64 6.79
C ILE A 5 11.30 22.75 6.74
N LEU A 6 11.37 21.80 5.80
CA LEU A 6 12.54 20.92 5.68
C LEU A 6 13.82 21.73 5.38
N ARG A 7 13.72 22.80 4.59
CA ARG A 7 14.82 23.72 4.35
C ARG A 7 15.24 24.44 5.63
N LYS A 8 14.29 24.93 6.42
CA LYS A 8 14.57 25.57 7.73
C LYS A 8 15.22 24.59 8.70
N CYS A 9 14.67 23.39 8.86
CA CYS A 9 15.27 22.35 9.71
C CYS A 9 16.69 22.01 9.26
N ARG A 10 16.93 21.89 7.95
CA ARG A 10 18.26 21.63 7.40
C ARG A 10 19.23 22.77 7.69
N LEU A 11 18.80 24.03 7.56
CA LEU A 11 19.65 25.19 7.85
C LEU A 11 20.05 25.22 9.33
N VAL A 12 19.10 25.01 10.23
CA VAL A 12 19.36 24.96 11.68
C VAL A 12 20.26 23.78 12.04
N ALA A 13 19.98 22.58 11.52
CA ALA A 13 20.82 21.42 11.78
C ALA A 13 22.25 21.62 11.26
N LYS A 14 22.43 22.29 10.12
CA LYS A 14 23.75 22.55 9.52
C LYS A 14 24.65 23.42 10.41
N GLU A 15 24.09 24.22 11.31
CA GLU A 15 24.88 25.01 12.28
C GLU A 15 25.59 24.11 13.31
N TYR A 16 25.13 22.87 13.48
CA TYR A 16 25.62 21.92 14.48
C TYR A 16 26.27 20.66 13.88
N LEU A 17 26.44 20.60 12.55
CA LEU A 17 27.06 19.47 11.85
C LEU A 17 28.50 19.81 11.46
N ASP A 18 29.47 19.06 11.97
CA ASP A 18 30.88 19.12 11.55
C ASP A 18 31.19 17.98 10.57
N GLU A 19 31.73 18.33 9.39
CA GLU A 19 32.16 17.36 8.38
C GLU A 19 33.39 16.56 8.83
N ASN A 20 34.19 17.08 9.77
CA ASN A 20 35.39 16.40 10.27
C ASN A 20 35.09 15.36 11.35
N ASN A 21 33.98 15.51 12.09
CA ASN A 21 33.53 14.53 13.07
C ASN A 21 31.99 14.31 12.98
N PRO A 22 31.53 13.60 11.94
CA PRO A 22 30.11 13.45 11.67
C PRO A 22 29.39 12.61 12.73
N GLU A 23 30.04 11.59 13.30
CA GLU A 23 29.42 10.71 14.31
C GLU A 23 29.14 11.47 15.62
N GLU A 24 30.12 12.22 16.12
CA GLU A 24 29.98 13.04 17.34
C GLU A 24 28.93 14.14 17.12
N SER A 25 28.98 14.83 15.97
CA SER A 25 28.02 15.88 15.63
C SER A 25 26.57 15.39 15.58
N ILE A 26 26.35 14.17 15.06
CA ILE A 26 25.02 13.54 15.03
C ILE A 26 24.59 13.14 16.44
N GLY A 27 25.50 12.61 17.27
CA GLY A 27 25.22 12.25 18.65
C GLY A 27 24.82 13.45 19.51
N ASP A 28 25.49 14.59 19.33
CA ASP A 28 25.25 15.81 20.11
C ASP A 28 24.05 16.63 19.61
N LEU A 29 23.50 16.30 18.44
CA LEU A 29 22.45 17.07 17.80
C LEU A 29 21.21 17.25 18.70
N GLN A 30 20.84 16.20 19.46
CA GLN A 30 19.72 16.26 20.41
C GLN A 30 19.96 17.29 21.52
N PHE A 31 21.18 17.38 22.02
CA PHE A 31 21.59 18.33 23.05
C PHE A 31 21.64 19.75 22.48
N ASN A 32 22.30 19.92 21.34
CA ASN A 32 22.48 21.21 20.66
C ASN A 32 21.14 21.85 20.26
N LEU A 33 20.15 21.03 19.88
CA LEU A 33 18.81 21.49 19.54
C LEU A 33 17.87 21.62 20.75
N ASN A 34 18.36 21.37 21.97
CA ASN A 34 17.57 21.42 23.22
C ASN A 34 16.25 20.64 23.14
N ILE A 35 16.26 19.49 22.47
CA ILE A 35 15.03 18.72 22.20
C ILE A 35 14.32 18.32 23.49
N SER A 36 15.09 17.94 24.53
CA SER A 36 14.53 17.56 25.83
C SER A 36 13.79 18.70 26.53
N GLU A 37 14.25 19.95 26.38
CA GLU A 37 13.56 21.11 26.96
C GLU A 37 12.25 21.37 26.21
N ILE A 38 12.27 21.30 24.88
CA ILE A 38 11.08 21.43 24.04
C ILE A 38 10.07 20.33 24.38
N GLU A 39 10.52 19.08 24.51
CA GLU A 39 9.68 17.94 24.88
C GLU A 39 8.98 18.19 26.23
N ASN A 40 9.74 18.54 27.27
CA ASN A 40 9.19 18.81 28.61
C ASN A 40 8.20 19.98 28.61
N ASN A 41 8.50 21.06 27.86
CA ASN A 41 7.61 22.20 27.74
C ASN A 41 6.31 21.82 27.03
N ILE A 42 6.38 21.04 25.94
CA ILE A 42 5.18 20.56 25.22
C ILE A 42 4.34 19.65 26.12
N VAL A 43 4.96 18.67 26.79
CA VAL A 43 4.25 17.73 27.67
C VAL A 43 3.57 18.48 28.82
N SER A 44 4.29 19.37 29.50
CA SER A 44 3.72 20.15 30.60
C SER A 44 2.57 21.07 30.15
N LEU A 45 2.66 21.67 28.97
CA LEU A 45 1.56 22.47 28.39
C LEU A 45 0.33 21.60 28.10
N LEU A 46 0.52 20.41 27.53
CA LEU A 46 -0.58 19.49 27.23
C LEU A 46 -1.24 18.97 28.50
N GLU A 47 -0.46 18.64 29.53
CA GLU A 47 -0.98 18.22 30.83
C GLU A 47 -1.75 19.34 31.54
N ARG A 48 -1.20 20.55 31.58
CA ARG A 48 -1.86 21.72 32.19
C ARG A 48 -3.13 22.15 31.46
N SER A 49 -3.20 21.87 30.17
CA SER A 49 -4.39 22.16 29.34
C SER A 49 -5.41 21.02 29.31
N ASP A 50 -5.13 19.90 29.98
CA ASP A 50 -5.93 18.66 29.96
C ASP A 50 -6.26 18.20 28.53
N ARG A 51 -5.27 18.29 27.64
CA ARG A 51 -5.41 17.91 26.23
C ARG A 51 -4.71 16.59 25.97
N LYS A 52 -5.42 15.71 25.26
CA LYS A 52 -4.86 14.47 24.70
C LYS A 52 -4.60 14.66 23.21
N VAL A 53 -3.43 14.26 22.75
CA VAL A 53 -2.98 14.34 21.37
C VAL A 53 -2.78 12.93 20.83
N VAL A 54 -3.38 12.66 19.67
CA VAL A 54 -3.12 11.41 18.93
C VAL A 54 -2.37 11.79 17.65
N ILE A 55 -1.20 11.19 17.45
CA ILE A 55 -0.37 11.42 16.27
C ILE A 55 -0.52 10.21 15.36
N LEU A 56 -1.06 10.40 14.16
CA LEU A 56 -1.22 9.34 13.16
C LEU A 56 -0.16 9.51 12.06
N MET A 57 0.69 8.52 11.90
CA MET A 57 1.75 8.51 10.89
C MET A 57 1.44 7.42 9.87
N ASP A 58 1.02 7.83 8.68
CA ASP A 58 0.65 6.95 7.58
C ASP A 58 1.54 7.23 6.36
N LYS A 59 1.54 6.29 5.39
CA LYS A 59 2.28 6.41 4.12
C LYS A 59 3.81 6.53 4.25
N LEU A 60 4.39 5.90 5.29
CA LEU A 60 5.86 5.84 5.47
C LEU A 60 6.58 5.02 4.39
N ASP A 61 5.81 4.22 3.67
CA ASP A 61 6.21 3.41 2.54
C ASP A 61 6.51 4.19 1.26
N GLU A 62 6.03 5.43 1.11
CA GLU A 62 6.28 6.29 -0.06
C GLU A 62 7.72 6.81 -0.12
N ALA A 63 8.37 6.96 1.03
CA ALA A 63 9.75 7.45 1.16
C ALA A 63 10.73 6.37 1.64
N TYR A 64 10.28 5.12 1.69
CA TYR A 64 11.08 3.99 2.18
C TYR A 64 11.87 3.34 1.04
N GLU A 65 13.18 3.25 1.22
CA GLU A 65 14.03 2.37 0.44
C GLU A 65 14.47 1.19 1.34
N PRO A 66 14.56 -0.03 0.80
CA PRO A 66 14.96 -1.22 1.55
C PRO A 66 16.49 -1.29 1.74
N ASP A 67 17.09 -0.17 2.13
CA ASP A 67 18.50 -0.02 2.42
C ASP A 67 18.73 0.31 3.91
N ASN A 68 19.98 0.37 4.33
CA ASN A 68 20.33 0.62 5.73
C ASN A 68 19.81 1.97 6.22
N ILE A 69 19.75 2.98 5.34
CA ILE A 69 19.29 4.32 5.68
C ILE A 69 17.78 4.32 5.89
N GLY A 70 17.01 3.79 4.94
CA GLY A 70 15.56 3.72 5.02
C GLY A 70 15.08 2.91 6.23
N ILE A 71 15.76 1.79 6.51
CA ILE A 71 15.48 0.98 7.71
C ILE A 71 15.82 1.77 8.99
N GLY A 72 16.98 2.43 9.04
CA GLY A 72 17.38 3.25 10.19
C GLY A 72 16.40 4.38 10.50
N ILE A 73 15.84 5.03 9.47
CA ILE A 73 14.81 6.08 9.64
C ILE A 73 13.54 5.50 10.26
N ILE A 74 13.05 4.37 9.76
CA ILE A 74 11.84 3.72 10.29
C ILE A 74 12.07 3.22 11.72
N ALA A 75 13.25 2.64 12.00
CA ALA A 75 13.65 2.21 13.33
C ALA A 75 13.65 3.40 14.31
N GLY A 76 14.36 4.48 13.97
CA GLY A 76 14.42 5.70 14.78
C GLY A 76 13.04 6.30 15.06
N LEU A 77 12.16 6.33 14.06
CA LEU A 77 10.77 6.79 14.23
C LEU A 77 9.96 5.89 15.17
N ALA A 78 10.12 4.57 15.07
CA ALA A 78 9.48 3.61 15.95
C ALA A 78 9.95 3.79 17.40
N TYR A 79 11.27 3.91 17.61
CA TYR A 79 11.87 4.16 18.93
C TYR A 79 11.36 5.46 19.54
N ALA A 80 11.44 6.57 18.81
CA ALA A 80 10.96 7.86 19.26
C ALA A 80 9.47 7.83 19.63
N SER A 81 8.65 7.10 18.86
CA SER A 81 7.22 6.96 19.14
C SER A 81 6.95 6.12 20.39
N ILE A 82 7.72 5.05 20.60
CA ILE A 82 7.60 4.20 21.80
C ILE A 82 8.01 4.99 23.04
N GLU A 83 9.14 5.69 22.97
CA GLU A 83 9.64 6.54 24.06
C GLU A 83 8.64 7.65 24.41
N LEU A 84 8.11 8.36 23.41
CA LEU A 84 7.12 9.41 23.59
C LEU A 84 5.83 8.87 24.22
N ASN A 85 5.35 7.69 23.78
CA ASN A 85 4.17 7.04 24.34
C ASN A 85 4.37 6.58 25.80
N GLN A 86 5.61 6.28 26.21
CA GLN A 86 5.94 5.91 27.59
C GLN A 86 6.08 7.14 28.49
N LYS A 87 6.73 8.21 28.00
CA LYS A 87 6.98 9.45 28.74
C LYS A 87 5.72 10.30 28.90
N ALA A 88 4.93 10.46 27.85
CA ALA A 88 3.83 11.41 27.80
C ALA A 88 2.47 10.71 27.71
N LYS A 89 1.78 10.54 28.85
CA LYS A 89 0.45 9.90 28.91
C LYS A 89 -0.63 10.66 28.12
N CYS A 90 -0.41 11.95 27.88
CA CYS A 90 -1.28 12.80 27.07
C CYS A 90 -1.05 12.64 25.56
N ILE A 91 0.01 11.96 25.12
CA ILE A 91 0.36 11.79 23.70
C ILE A 91 0.28 10.30 23.32
N ARG A 92 -0.41 10.01 22.21
CA ARG A 92 -0.53 8.68 21.65
C ARG A 92 -0.07 8.66 20.19
N PRO A 93 1.18 8.31 19.90
CA PRO A 93 1.63 8.07 18.53
C PRO A 93 1.14 6.71 18.04
N ILE A 94 0.73 6.65 16.77
CA ILE A 94 0.31 5.45 16.05
C ILE A 94 0.95 5.49 14.67
N ILE A 95 1.77 4.48 14.40
CA ILE A 95 2.46 4.32 13.12
C ILE A 95 1.77 3.20 12.33
N PHE A 96 1.43 3.50 11.07
CA PHE A 96 0.98 2.50 10.11
C PHE A 96 2.16 2.07 9.24
N LEU A 97 2.55 0.79 9.35
CA LEU A 97 3.64 0.20 8.56
C LEU A 97 3.11 -0.95 7.70
N ARG A 98 3.60 -1.03 6.46
CA ARG A 98 3.39 -2.21 5.61
C ARG A 98 4.12 -3.41 6.21
N ASP A 99 3.55 -4.60 6.04
CA ASP A 99 4.11 -5.85 6.58
C ASP A 99 5.53 -6.15 6.05
N ASN A 100 5.82 -5.84 4.79
CA ASN A 100 7.17 -6.05 4.23
C ASN A 100 8.21 -5.13 4.88
N ILE A 101 7.88 -3.85 5.10
CA ILE A 101 8.76 -2.89 5.79
C ILE A 101 8.97 -3.33 7.24
N PHE A 102 7.90 -3.75 7.90
CA PHE A 102 7.97 -4.27 9.27
C PHE A 102 8.87 -5.50 9.39
N ARG A 103 8.84 -6.40 8.40
CA ARG A 103 9.74 -7.56 8.35
C ARG A 103 11.20 -7.17 8.13
N SER A 104 11.47 -6.20 7.26
CA SER A 104 12.83 -5.66 7.08
C SER A 104 13.36 -5.09 8.40
N LEU A 105 12.55 -4.28 9.08
CA LEU A 105 12.89 -3.74 10.41
C LEU A 105 13.19 -4.87 11.41
N SER A 106 12.33 -5.88 11.49
CA SER A 106 12.51 -7.03 12.39
C SER A 106 13.76 -7.85 12.12
N LYS A 107 14.29 -7.82 10.89
CA LYS A 107 15.46 -8.59 10.49
C LYS A 107 16.76 -7.83 10.72
N GLU A 108 16.75 -6.53 10.46
CA GLU A 108 17.96 -5.70 10.43
C GLU A 108 18.17 -4.92 11.74
N ASP A 109 17.12 -4.70 12.54
CA ASP A 109 17.25 -4.05 13.84
C ASP A 109 17.62 -5.07 14.94
N PRO A 110 18.77 -4.90 15.62
CA PRO A 110 19.27 -5.85 16.62
C PRO A 110 18.47 -5.85 17.93
N ASP A 111 17.77 -4.76 18.25
CA ASP A 111 17.02 -4.55 19.49
C ASP A 111 15.50 -4.71 19.31
N TYR A 112 15.07 -5.14 18.13
CA TYR A 112 13.67 -5.28 17.73
C TYR A 112 12.82 -6.04 18.77
N SER A 113 13.26 -7.22 19.20
CA SER A 113 12.49 -8.07 20.14
C SER A 113 12.30 -7.43 21.50
N ARG A 114 13.26 -6.62 21.94
CA ARG A 114 13.22 -5.96 23.24
C ARG A 114 12.26 -4.77 23.24
N ASN A 115 12.30 -3.99 22.17
CA ASN A 115 11.72 -2.65 22.17
C ASN A 115 10.47 -2.54 21.31
N ILE A 116 10.41 -3.23 20.17
CA ILE A 116 9.40 -3.00 19.13
C ILE A 116 8.35 -4.11 19.13
N GLU A 117 8.74 -5.37 19.29
CA GLU A 117 7.86 -6.54 19.12
C GLU A 117 6.58 -6.47 19.99
N GLY A 118 6.70 -6.01 21.24
CA GLY A 118 5.59 -5.88 22.19
C GLY A 118 4.68 -4.66 21.96
N GLN A 119 5.02 -3.76 21.04
CA GLN A 119 4.31 -2.49 20.80
C GLN A 119 3.47 -2.51 19.51
N VAL A 120 3.31 -3.67 18.88
CA VAL A 120 2.76 -3.81 17.52
C VAL A 120 1.43 -4.56 17.53
N ILE A 121 0.50 -4.11 16.68
CA ILE A 121 -0.75 -4.82 16.37
C ILE A 121 -0.73 -5.16 14.88
N ARG A 122 -0.75 -6.45 14.56
CA ARG A 122 -0.87 -6.91 13.17
C ARG A 122 -2.32 -6.94 12.73
N LEU A 123 -2.62 -6.26 11.62
CA LEU A 123 -3.93 -6.28 10.99
C LEU A 123 -4.00 -7.43 9.97
N HIS A 124 -5.04 -8.25 10.07
CA HIS A 124 -5.34 -9.32 9.13
C HIS A 124 -6.81 -9.27 8.76
N TRP A 125 -7.12 -9.57 7.50
CA TRP A 125 -8.48 -9.67 6.97
C TRP A 125 -8.76 -11.11 6.54
N ASP A 126 -9.63 -11.78 7.29
CA ASP A 126 -10.18 -13.06 6.87
C ASP A 126 -11.51 -12.88 6.12
N TRP A 127 -12.01 -13.98 5.55
CA TRP A 127 -13.27 -13.97 4.81
C TRP A 127 -14.47 -13.54 5.68
N ALA A 128 -14.47 -13.83 6.99
CA ALA A 128 -15.58 -13.51 7.87
C ALA A 128 -15.62 -12.02 8.20
N GLN A 129 -14.47 -11.42 8.47
CA GLN A 129 -14.31 -9.98 8.68
C GLN A 129 -14.67 -9.19 7.42
N LEU A 130 -14.29 -9.69 6.23
CA LEU A 130 -14.68 -9.10 4.94
C LEU A 130 -16.19 -9.23 4.67
N LEU A 131 -16.81 -10.36 5.05
CA LEU A 131 -18.25 -10.53 4.98
C LEU A 131 -18.96 -9.53 5.90
N MET A 132 -18.51 -9.40 7.15
CA MET A 132 -19.05 -8.42 8.09
C MET A 132 -18.92 -6.98 7.55
N LEU A 133 -17.76 -6.63 7.00
CA LEU A 133 -17.50 -5.30 6.44
C LEU A 133 -18.42 -5.00 5.24
N SER A 134 -18.54 -5.94 4.30
CA SER A 134 -19.41 -5.78 3.14
C SER A 134 -20.89 -5.75 3.53
N ALA A 135 -21.34 -6.65 4.40
CA ALA A 135 -22.71 -6.70 4.91
C ALA A 135 -23.08 -5.40 5.64
N LYS A 136 -22.22 -4.84 6.51
CA LYS A 136 -22.47 -3.56 7.17
C LYS A 136 -22.69 -2.42 6.17
N ARG A 137 -21.88 -2.36 5.10
CA ARG A 137 -22.06 -1.34 4.05
C ARG A 137 -23.33 -1.59 3.24
N MET A 138 -23.65 -2.84 2.93
CA MET A 138 -24.90 -3.21 2.24
C MET A 138 -26.13 -2.86 3.08
N LYS A 139 -26.14 -3.11 4.39
CA LYS A 139 -27.27 -2.72 5.27
C LYS A 139 -27.60 -1.24 5.14
N VAL A 140 -26.58 -0.38 5.15
CA VAL A 140 -26.74 1.07 4.99
C VAL A 140 -27.19 1.42 3.57
N ALA A 141 -26.52 0.89 2.55
CA ALA A 141 -26.82 1.22 1.15
C ALA A 141 -28.23 0.79 0.71
N PHE A 142 -28.67 -0.39 1.14
CA PHE A 142 -29.95 -1.00 0.77
C PHE A 142 -31.05 -0.82 1.83
N LYS A 143 -30.78 -0.06 2.91
CA LYS A 143 -31.70 0.16 4.04
C LYS A 143 -32.27 -1.16 4.59
N LEU A 144 -31.40 -2.15 4.80
CA LEU A 144 -31.78 -3.48 5.28
C LEU A 144 -31.69 -3.56 6.80
N ASP A 145 -32.76 -4.01 7.43
CA ASP A 145 -32.79 -4.37 8.85
C ASP A 145 -32.66 -5.90 9.00
N ILE A 146 -31.42 -6.38 8.86
CA ILE A 146 -31.09 -7.80 8.96
C ILE A 146 -29.88 -7.95 9.88
N GLU A 147 -30.02 -8.71 10.96
CA GLU A 147 -28.91 -8.91 11.90
C GLU A 147 -27.77 -9.74 11.30
N LYS A 148 -28.10 -10.91 10.73
CA LYS A 148 -27.10 -11.87 10.24
C LYS A 148 -26.46 -11.41 8.93
N ASP A 149 -25.15 -11.21 8.94
CA ASP A 149 -24.38 -10.72 7.78
C ASP A 149 -24.51 -11.62 6.55
N GLN A 150 -24.50 -12.94 6.73
CA GLN A 150 -24.73 -13.88 5.61
C GLN A 150 -26.10 -13.67 4.95
N ARG A 151 -27.15 -13.36 5.72
CA ARG A 151 -28.49 -13.11 5.17
C ARG A 151 -28.57 -11.79 4.42
N VAL A 152 -27.77 -10.80 4.80
CA VAL A 152 -27.63 -9.54 4.04
C VAL A 152 -27.03 -9.85 2.67
N TRP A 153 -25.92 -10.59 2.66
CA TRP A 153 -25.27 -11.01 1.43
C TRP A 153 -26.22 -11.80 0.52
N ASP A 154 -26.91 -12.81 1.07
CA ASP A 154 -27.84 -13.66 0.32
C ASP A 154 -29.07 -12.89 -0.21
N ARG A 155 -29.41 -11.74 0.41
CA ARG A 155 -30.48 -10.86 -0.06
C ARG A 155 -30.05 -9.97 -1.22
N CYS A 156 -28.78 -9.56 -1.23
CA CYS A 156 -28.23 -8.69 -2.28
C CYS A 156 -27.61 -9.47 -3.45
N THR A 157 -27.58 -10.80 -3.39
CA THR A 157 -26.95 -11.68 -4.40
C THR A 157 -27.92 -12.76 -4.88
N ALA A 158 -27.68 -13.27 -6.08
CA ALA A 158 -28.49 -14.31 -6.71
C ALA A 158 -27.66 -15.56 -7.07
N ASP A 159 -28.37 -16.67 -7.30
CA ASP A 159 -27.83 -17.96 -7.76
C ASP A 159 -26.63 -18.45 -6.94
N ASP A 160 -25.55 -18.86 -7.62
CA ASP A 160 -24.32 -19.40 -7.03
C ASP A 160 -23.53 -18.39 -6.18
N LEU A 161 -23.87 -17.10 -6.26
CA LEU A 161 -23.25 -16.08 -5.40
C LEU A 161 -23.80 -16.13 -3.97
N LYS A 162 -24.95 -16.77 -3.73
CA LYS A 162 -25.48 -16.93 -2.38
C LYS A 162 -24.59 -17.83 -1.52
N GLY A 163 -24.73 -17.65 -0.21
CA GLY A 163 -24.01 -18.43 0.78
C GLY A 163 -22.54 -18.06 0.87
N ARG A 164 -21.84 -18.79 1.75
CA ARG A 164 -20.43 -18.55 2.06
C ARG A 164 -19.51 -18.78 0.87
N ASN A 165 -19.79 -19.80 0.07
CA ASN A 165 -18.94 -20.16 -1.08
C ASN A 165 -19.05 -19.12 -2.18
N GLY A 166 -20.25 -18.61 -2.45
CA GLY A 166 -20.44 -17.51 -3.39
C GLY A 166 -19.70 -16.24 -2.95
N PHE A 167 -19.78 -15.86 -1.67
CA PHE A 167 -18.98 -14.75 -1.15
C PHE A 167 -17.46 -14.98 -1.31
N LYS A 168 -16.96 -16.18 -0.99
CA LYS A 168 -15.54 -16.52 -1.16
C LYS A 168 -15.09 -16.47 -2.62
N ARG A 169 -15.97 -16.80 -3.57
CA ARG A 169 -15.68 -16.65 -5.01
C ARG A 169 -15.41 -15.19 -5.37
N CYS A 170 -16.20 -14.25 -4.83
CA CYS A 170 -15.93 -12.81 -4.99
C CYS A 170 -14.56 -12.40 -4.46
N LEU A 171 -14.12 -12.98 -3.34
CA LEU A 171 -12.83 -12.65 -2.73
C LEU A 171 -11.64 -13.02 -3.63
N GLN A 172 -11.77 -14.00 -4.52
CA GLN A 172 -10.71 -14.42 -5.44
C GLN A 172 -10.25 -13.27 -6.36
N PHE A 173 -11.12 -12.30 -6.64
CA PHE A 173 -10.81 -11.13 -7.47
C PHE A 173 -10.15 -9.97 -6.69
N THR A 174 -9.99 -10.08 -5.36
CA THR A 174 -9.71 -8.92 -4.49
C THR A 174 -8.43 -9.04 -3.66
N LEU A 175 -7.70 -10.16 -3.78
CA LEU A 175 -6.55 -10.48 -2.91
C LEU A 175 -6.86 -10.34 -1.41
N TYR A 176 -8.12 -10.53 -1.01
CA TYR A 176 -8.61 -10.32 0.37
C TYR A 176 -8.43 -8.89 0.89
N ARG A 177 -8.33 -7.88 0.01
CA ARG A 177 -8.21 -6.48 0.39
C ARG A 177 -9.60 -5.84 0.51
N PRO A 178 -9.97 -5.24 1.66
CA PRO A 178 -11.30 -4.64 1.84
C PRO A 178 -11.64 -3.58 0.79
N ARG A 179 -10.68 -2.73 0.42
CA ARG A 179 -10.88 -1.70 -0.60
C ARG A 179 -11.24 -2.30 -1.95
N ASP A 180 -10.50 -3.32 -2.36
CA ASP A 180 -10.67 -4.00 -3.64
C ASP A 180 -12.03 -4.72 -3.69
N LEU A 181 -12.43 -5.35 -2.58
CA LEU A 181 -13.76 -5.93 -2.43
C LEU A 181 -14.87 -4.88 -2.60
N LEU A 182 -14.74 -3.72 -1.97
CA LEU A 182 -15.75 -2.68 -2.08
C LEU A 182 -15.83 -2.07 -3.47
N SER A 183 -14.68 -1.84 -4.12
CA SER A 183 -14.65 -1.40 -5.51
C SER A 183 -15.33 -2.41 -6.43
N LEU A 184 -15.03 -3.71 -6.26
CA LEU A 184 -15.65 -4.79 -7.02
C LEU A 184 -17.17 -4.82 -6.82
N LEU A 185 -17.63 -4.76 -5.57
CA LEU A 185 -19.06 -4.81 -5.27
C LEU A 185 -19.79 -3.56 -5.77
N ASN A 186 -19.21 -2.37 -5.59
CA ASN A 186 -19.83 -1.13 -6.07
C ASN A 186 -20.03 -1.16 -7.59
N GLU A 187 -19.02 -1.61 -8.35
CA GLU A 187 -19.12 -1.73 -9.80
C GLU A 187 -20.12 -2.81 -10.22
N ALA A 188 -20.14 -3.96 -9.52
CA ALA A 188 -21.10 -5.03 -9.79
C ALA A 188 -22.55 -4.59 -9.51
N PHE A 189 -22.81 -3.92 -8.38
CA PHE A 189 -24.13 -3.39 -8.07
C PHE A 189 -24.53 -2.28 -9.05
N PHE A 190 -23.59 -1.43 -9.46
CA PHE A 190 -23.85 -0.42 -10.48
C PHE A 190 -24.28 -1.06 -11.81
N SER A 191 -23.59 -2.13 -12.26
CA SER A 191 -23.99 -2.93 -13.43
C SER A 191 -25.39 -3.52 -13.25
N ALA A 192 -25.67 -4.16 -12.11
CA ALA A 192 -26.98 -4.76 -11.84
C ALA A 192 -28.11 -3.72 -11.87
N PHE A 193 -27.91 -2.55 -11.25
CA PHE A 193 -28.91 -1.49 -11.24
C PHE A 193 -29.20 -0.93 -12.63
N ARG A 194 -28.21 -0.85 -13.53
CA ARG A 194 -28.42 -0.43 -14.92
C ARG A 194 -29.34 -1.38 -15.68
N GLU A 195 -29.33 -2.66 -15.32
CA GLU A 195 -30.21 -3.71 -15.84
C GLU A 195 -31.53 -3.81 -15.04
N ASN A 196 -31.85 -2.83 -14.21
CA ASN A 196 -33.03 -2.80 -13.32
C ASN A 196 -33.12 -3.99 -12.35
N ARG A 197 -31.97 -4.56 -11.94
CA ARG A 197 -31.89 -5.64 -10.94
C ARG A 197 -31.41 -5.07 -9.60
N GLU A 198 -32.03 -5.54 -8.51
CA GLU A 198 -31.62 -5.19 -7.14
C GLU A 198 -30.55 -6.14 -6.57
N THR A 199 -30.30 -7.26 -7.26
CA THR A 199 -29.33 -8.29 -6.85
C THR A 199 -28.27 -8.51 -7.92
N ILE A 200 -27.01 -8.69 -7.50
CA ILE A 200 -25.90 -9.03 -8.39
C ILE A 200 -25.90 -10.52 -8.75
N ILE A 201 -25.52 -10.82 -9.99
CA ILE A 201 -25.27 -12.18 -10.51
C ILE A 201 -23.80 -12.33 -10.93
N ASN A 202 -23.38 -13.55 -11.27
CA ASN A 202 -22.00 -13.83 -11.67
C ASN A 202 -21.51 -12.94 -12.82
N THR A 203 -22.36 -12.63 -13.80
CA THR A 203 -21.95 -11.81 -14.96
C THR A 203 -21.61 -10.38 -14.58
N ASP A 204 -22.29 -9.79 -13.58
CA ASP A 204 -21.94 -8.45 -13.07
C ASP A 204 -20.60 -8.46 -12.36
N LEU A 205 -20.34 -9.52 -11.59
CA LEU A 205 -19.09 -9.70 -10.87
C LEU A 205 -17.91 -9.88 -11.83
N GLU A 206 -18.08 -10.70 -12.86
CA GLU A 206 -17.07 -10.90 -13.92
C GLU A 206 -16.81 -9.63 -14.72
N TYR A 207 -17.87 -8.89 -15.04
CA TYR A 207 -17.76 -7.58 -15.67
C TYR A 207 -16.97 -6.60 -14.80
N ALA A 208 -17.33 -6.47 -13.52
CA ALA A 208 -16.67 -5.60 -12.56
C ALA A 208 -15.18 -5.98 -12.37
N ALA A 209 -14.89 -7.28 -12.21
CA ALA A 209 -13.53 -7.77 -12.07
C ALA A 209 -12.68 -7.45 -13.30
N LYS A 210 -13.23 -7.63 -14.51
CA LYS A 210 -12.57 -7.30 -15.78
C LYS A 210 -12.33 -5.79 -15.91
N SER A 211 -13.33 -4.97 -15.60
CA SER A 211 -13.25 -3.51 -15.63
C SER A 211 -12.14 -3.01 -14.69
N ILE A 212 -12.13 -3.45 -13.44
CA ILE A 212 -11.12 -3.07 -12.44
C ILE A 212 -9.72 -3.57 -12.84
N SER A 213 -9.62 -4.78 -13.39
CA SER A 213 -8.33 -5.33 -13.83
C SER A 213 -7.74 -4.54 -15.00
N MET A 214 -8.58 -4.12 -15.95
CA MET A 214 -8.17 -3.27 -17.07
C MET A 214 -7.72 -1.90 -16.60
N ALA A 215 -8.49 -1.24 -15.73
CA ALA A 215 -8.11 0.06 -15.18
C ALA A 215 -6.76 0.00 -14.44
N ARG A 216 -6.53 -1.06 -13.64
CA ARG A 216 -5.25 -1.29 -12.97
C ARG A 216 -4.10 -1.49 -13.94
N LEU A 217 -4.31 -2.27 -15.00
CA LEU A 217 -3.29 -2.49 -16.03
C LEU A 217 -2.92 -1.19 -16.73
N GLU A 218 -3.90 -0.35 -17.07
CA GLU A 218 -3.68 0.96 -17.69
C GLU A 218 -2.93 1.92 -16.76
N ASP A 219 -3.24 1.92 -15.46
CA ASP A 219 -2.53 2.74 -14.48
C ASP A 219 -1.07 2.30 -14.34
N LEU A 220 -0.81 0.99 -14.32
CA LEU A 220 0.55 0.45 -14.35
C LEU A 220 1.29 0.83 -15.63
N TRP A 221 0.63 0.77 -16.79
CA TRP A 221 1.24 1.22 -18.03
C TRP A 221 1.64 2.69 -17.94
N LYS A 222 0.77 3.59 -17.46
CA LYS A 222 1.09 5.02 -17.32
C LYS A 222 2.26 5.28 -16.38
N GLU A 223 2.37 4.53 -15.29
CA GLU A 223 3.45 4.65 -14.31
C GLU A 223 4.79 4.18 -14.90
N TYR A 224 4.80 2.97 -15.45
CA TYR A 224 6.03 2.31 -15.90
C TYR A 224 6.47 2.75 -17.29
N GLN A 225 5.60 3.29 -18.16
CA GLN A 225 5.94 3.69 -19.52
C GLN A 225 7.07 4.74 -19.58
N LYS A 226 7.26 5.54 -18.51
CA LYS A 226 8.39 6.47 -18.41
C LYS A 226 9.74 5.77 -18.28
N ILE A 227 9.76 4.59 -17.66
CA ILE A 227 10.95 3.78 -17.40
C ILE A 227 11.12 2.73 -18.51
N PHE A 228 10.02 2.09 -18.89
CA PHE A 228 9.92 1.05 -19.90
C PHE A 228 8.90 1.44 -20.98
N PRO A 229 9.27 2.29 -21.95
CA PRO A 229 8.43 2.66 -23.09
C PRO A 229 7.70 1.48 -23.77
N SER A 230 8.34 0.31 -23.82
CA SER A 230 7.84 -0.92 -24.45
C SER A 230 6.74 -1.67 -23.65
N ILE A 231 6.50 -1.32 -22.38
CA ILE A 231 5.74 -2.14 -21.42
C ILE A 231 4.34 -2.54 -21.91
N GLN A 232 3.63 -1.62 -22.56
CA GLN A 232 2.28 -1.88 -23.06
C GLN A 232 2.29 -2.92 -24.17
N VAL A 233 3.26 -2.86 -25.08
CA VAL A 233 3.35 -3.78 -26.22
C VAL A 233 3.72 -5.16 -25.74
N ILE A 234 4.72 -5.27 -24.86
CA ILE A 234 5.17 -6.54 -24.29
C ILE A 234 4.02 -7.21 -23.54
N THR A 235 3.40 -6.52 -22.58
CA THR A 235 2.34 -7.12 -21.74
C THR A 235 1.10 -7.48 -22.56
N SER A 236 0.80 -6.75 -23.64
CA SER A 236 -0.29 -7.09 -24.55
C SER A 236 -0.06 -8.38 -25.34
N ALA A 237 1.19 -8.78 -25.58
CA ALA A 237 1.53 -10.05 -26.25
C ALA A 237 1.15 -11.29 -25.42
N PHE A 238 0.94 -11.11 -24.12
CA PHE A 238 0.46 -12.14 -23.19
C PHE A 238 -1.06 -12.12 -23.01
N ARG A 239 -1.80 -11.43 -23.89
CA ARG A 239 -3.26 -11.47 -23.88
C ARG A 239 -3.75 -12.79 -24.48
N SER A 240 -4.69 -13.45 -23.81
CA SER A 240 -5.39 -14.66 -24.28
C SER A 240 -4.49 -15.88 -24.54
N ILE A 241 -3.33 -15.95 -23.89
CA ILE A 241 -2.48 -17.13 -23.88
C ILE A 241 -2.76 -18.00 -22.64
N GLU A 242 -2.11 -19.16 -22.56
CA GLU A 242 -2.16 -19.98 -21.35
C GLU A 242 -1.61 -19.22 -20.14
N PRO A 243 -2.28 -19.28 -18.98
CA PRO A 243 -1.86 -18.57 -17.77
C PRO A 243 -0.56 -19.13 -17.18
N GLU A 244 -0.21 -20.36 -17.54
CA GLU A 244 1.00 -21.03 -17.12
C GLU A 244 1.94 -21.17 -18.31
N LEU A 245 3.15 -20.64 -18.17
CA LEU A 245 4.15 -20.67 -19.23
C LEU A 245 5.50 -21.07 -18.65
N THR A 246 6.28 -21.77 -19.46
CA THR A 246 7.71 -21.95 -19.16
C THR A 246 8.44 -20.63 -19.39
N VAL A 247 9.54 -20.41 -18.66
CA VAL A 247 10.43 -19.25 -18.86
C VAL A 247 10.89 -19.15 -20.31
N TYR A 248 11.21 -20.29 -20.93
CA TYR A 248 11.61 -20.35 -22.33
C TYR A 248 10.53 -19.83 -23.29
N THR A 249 9.28 -20.27 -23.12
CA THR A 249 8.15 -19.82 -23.94
C THR A 249 7.89 -18.32 -23.74
N CYS A 250 8.03 -17.83 -22.51
CA CYS A 250 7.89 -16.42 -22.18
C CYS A 250 8.93 -15.56 -22.91
N LEU A 251 10.21 -15.92 -22.80
CA LEU A 251 11.31 -15.20 -23.45
C LEU A 251 11.14 -15.16 -24.97
N LYS A 252 10.83 -16.30 -25.61
CA LYS A 252 10.56 -16.34 -27.06
C LYS A 252 9.41 -15.43 -27.48
N LYS A 253 8.38 -15.28 -26.65
CA LYS A 253 7.23 -14.42 -26.94
C LYS A 253 7.63 -12.95 -26.89
N ILE A 254 8.48 -12.58 -25.92
CA ILE A 254 9.03 -11.23 -25.79
C ILE A 254 9.93 -10.93 -26.99
N GLU A 255 10.84 -11.84 -27.37
CA GLU A 255 11.70 -11.71 -28.56
C GLU A 255 10.88 -11.50 -29.83
N ALA A 256 9.86 -12.34 -30.07
CA ALA A 256 8.98 -12.19 -31.22
C ALA A 256 8.21 -10.86 -31.20
N SER A 257 7.88 -10.33 -30.02
CA SER A 257 7.24 -9.02 -29.89
C SER A 257 8.21 -7.88 -30.22
N PHE A 258 9.49 -8.06 -29.95
CA PHE A 258 10.54 -7.09 -30.28
C PHE A 258 10.81 -7.01 -31.77
N GLU A 259 10.90 -8.15 -32.46
CA GLU A 259 11.06 -8.20 -33.92
C GLU A 259 9.94 -7.44 -34.64
N LEU A 260 8.69 -7.59 -34.18
CA LEU A 260 7.53 -6.86 -34.72
C LEU A 260 7.56 -5.34 -34.46
N ILE A 261 8.24 -4.89 -33.41
CA ILE A 261 8.35 -3.47 -33.04
C ILE A 261 9.49 -2.80 -33.82
N GLU A 262 10.62 -3.48 -34.06
CA GLU A 262 11.74 -2.91 -34.79
C GLU A 262 11.40 -2.50 -36.23
N GLU A 263 10.40 -3.14 -36.86
CA GLU A 263 9.98 -2.85 -38.23
C GLU A 263 9.15 -1.54 -38.36
N ASN A 264 8.52 -1.02 -37.29
CA ASN A 264 7.60 0.14 -37.36
C ASN A 264 7.54 1.00 -36.06
N GLY A 265 8.50 0.86 -35.14
CA GLY A 265 8.41 1.34 -33.76
C GLY A 265 8.93 2.76 -33.49
N ASP A 266 8.48 3.34 -32.38
CA ASP A 266 9.03 4.58 -31.81
C ASP A 266 10.53 4.39 -31.47
N PRO A 267 11.43 5.31 -31.88
CA PRO A 267 12.87 5.22 -31.63
C PRO A 267 13.24 4.96 -30.16
N LYS A 268 12.44 5.44 -29.20
CA LYS A 268 12.65 5.20 -27.77
C LYS A 268 12.45 3.74 -27.39
N ILE A 269 11.43 3.10 -27.97
CA ILE A 269 11.10 1.70 -27.72
C ILE A 269 12.19 0.81 -28.33
N THR A 270 12.62 1.11 -29.55
CA THR A 270 13.71 0.36 -30.22
C THR A 270 15.02 0.44 -29.43
N SER A 271 15.37 1.64 -28.93
CA SER A 271 16.58 1.81 -28.11
C SER A 271 16.53 1.03 -26.79
N GLU A 272 15.37 1.01 -26.13
CA GLU A 272 15.17 0.24 -24.90
C GLU A 272 15.31 -1.28 -25.16
N ILE A 273 14.66 -1.78 -26.20
CA ILE A 273 14.68 -3.19 -26.60
C ILE A 273 16.11 -3.67 -26.85
N GLN A 274 16.92 -2.86 -27.55
CA GLN A 274 18.31 -3.20 -27.85
C GLN A 274 19.19 -3.26 -26.59
N LEU A 275 18.89 -2.42 -25.60
CA LEU A 275 19.62 -2.38 -24.33
C LEU A 275 19.24 -3.54 -23.41
N LEU A 276 17.94 -3.81 -23.25
CA LEU A 276 17.45 -4.76 -22.25
C LEU A 276 17.34 -6.20 -22.77
N LYS A 277 17.14 -6.37 -24.08
CA LYS A 277 16.79 -7.65 -24.73
C LYS A 277 15.65 -8.36 -23.99
N ALA A 278 15.32 -9.59 -24.37
CA ALA A 278 14.20 -10.31 -23.76
C ALA A 278 14.46 -10.71 -22.30
N SER A 279 15.72 -10.75 -21.88
CA SER A 279 16.14 -11.05 -20.51
C SER A 279 15.85 -9.92 -19.52
N GLY A 280 15.68 -8.67 -19.98
CA GLY A 280 15.51 -7.51 -19.10
C GLY A 280 16.77 -7.15 -18.30
N ILE A 281 17.92 -7.70 -18.69
CA ILE A 281 19.23 -7.49 -18.07
C ILE A 281 20.17 -7.02 -19.20
N PRO A 282 20.89 -5.89 -19.01
CA PRO A 282 21.86 -5.39 -19.99
C PRO A 282 22.95 -6.42 -20.34
#